data_AF-A0A935QHT7-F1
#
_entry.id   AF-A0A935QHT7-F1
#
_cell.length_a   1.000
_cell.length_b   1.000
_cell.length_c   1.000
_cell.angle_alpha   90.00
_cell.angle_beta   90.00
_cell.angle_gamma   90.00
#
_symmetry.space_group_name_H-M   'P 1'
#
loop_
_entity.id
_entity.type
_entity.pdbx_description
1 polymer ?
#
loop_
_entity_poly.entity_id
_entity_poly.type
_entity_poly.pdbx_seq_one_letter_code
_entity_poly.pdbx_strand_id
1 'polypeptide(L)'
;MNKYARLAMSHWQRCSPRRVRALEDPTAFFTDLGEEVQAQVSDLARLLAGPDPARETYREKVARLRTATRTAEEVVMAQLVWTPAPELTLAEAREEWEQTSPTDEALVSWAERIQDCPDLMGSTAELEDKAKTWAVTPEFLTSLVEAEIPRRFLAENQATMAEAATLRFLREVR
;
A
#
# COMPACT_ATOMS: atom_id res chain seq x y z
N MET A 1 -11.56 -24.71 -12.01
CA MET A 1 -11.84 -23.26 -12.13
C MET A 1 -13.34 -22.95 -12.15
N ASN A 2 -13.83 -22.24 -11.13
CA ASN A 2 -15.21 -21.75 -11.05
C ASN A 2 -15.44 -20.46 -11.88
N LYS A 3 -16.60 -19.80 -11.73
CA LYS A 3 -16.93 -18.58 -12.47
C LYS A 3 -16.02 -17.39 -12.09
N TYR A 4 -15.65 -17.28 -10.82
CA TYR A 4 -14.82 -16.18 -10.31
C TYR A 4 -13.38 -16.32 -10.80
N ALA A 5 -12.83 -17.55 -10.78
CA ALA A 5 -11.53 -17.89 -11.36
C ALA A 5 -11.39 -17.40 -12.81
N ARG A 6 -12.39 -17.67 -13.65
CA ARG A 6 -12.40 -17.28 -15.06
C ARG A 6 -12.50 -15.76 -15.25
N LEU A 7 -13.31 -15.09 -14.43
CA LEU A 7 -13.43 -13.63 -14.45
C LEU A 7 -12.12 -12.96 -14.02
N ALA A 8 -11.51 -13.44 -12.94
CA ALA A 8 -10.23 -12.93 -12.43
C ALA A 8 -9.11 -13.12 -13.45
N MET A 9 -8.96 -14.33 -14.01
CA MET A 9 -7.98 -14.61 -15.05
C MET A 9 -8.16 -13.71 -16.28
N SER A 10 -9.39 -13.55 -16.76
CA SER A 10 -9.68 -12.69 -17.93
C SER A 10 -9.39 -11.22 -17.66
N HIS A 11 -9.66 -10.75 -16.44
CA HIS A 11 -9.36 -9.39 -16.02
C HIS A 11 -7.85 -9.15 -15.95
N TRP A 12 -7.12 -10.05 -15.27
CA TRP A 12 -5.67 -9.94 -15.09
C TRP A 12 -4.90 -10.11 -16.39
N GLN A 13 -5.37 -10.94 -17.33
CA GLN A 13 -4.79 -11.02 -18.67
C GLN A 13 -4.90 -9.70 -19.45
N ARG A 14 -5.93 -8.90 -19.17
CA ARG A 14 -6.15 -7.61 -19.83
C ARG A 14 -5.40 -6.47 -19.15
N CYS A 15 -5.44 -6.42 -17.82
CA CYS A 15 -4.89 -5.32 -17.03
C CYS A 15 -3.44 -5.54 -16.60
N SER A 16 -2.98 -6.79 -16.49
CA SER A 16 -1.63 -7.13 -16.00
C SER A 16 -1.04 -8.37 -16.69
N PRO A 17 -0.92 -8.38 -18.03
CA PRO A 17 -0.48 -9.56 -18.79
C PRO A 17 0.93 -10.04 -18.43
N ARG A 18 1.83 -9.14 -18.01
CA ARG A 18 3.19 -9.48 -17.57
C ARG A 18 3.18 -10.37 -16.33
N ARG A 19 2.34 -10.07 -15.34
CA ARG A 19 2.19 -10.88 -14.12
C ARG A 19 1.66 -12.26 -14.39
N VAL A 20 0.62 -12.37 -15.23
CA VAL A 20 0.05 -13.69 -15.58
C VAL A 20 1.11 -14.59 -16.24
N ARG A 21 2.04 -14.02 -17.01
CA ARG A 21 3.17 -14.76 -17.60
C ARG A 21 4.28 -15.11 -16.61
N ALA A 22 4.41 -14.35 -15.52
CA ALA A 22 5.41 -14.60 -14.49
C ALA A 22 4.96 -15.68 -13.48
N LEU A 23 3.67 -16.02 -13.45
CA LEU A 23 3.15 -17.13 -12.65
C LEU A 23 3.63 -18.48 -13.23
N GLU A 24 4.12 -19.35 -12.36
CA GLU A 24 4.58 -20.69 -12.72
C GLU A 24 3.41 -21.59 -13.17
N ASP A 25 2.31 -21.58 -12.41
CA ASP A 25 1.04 -22.21 -12.80
C ASP A 25 -0.13 -21.22 -12.65
N PRO A 26 -0.47 -20.48 -13.72
CA PRO A 26 -1.60 -19.57 -13.71
C PRO A 26 -2.94 -20.29 -13.44
N THR A 27 -3.08 -21.54 -13.87
CA THR A 27 -4.36 -22.26 -13.80
C THR A 27 -4.65 -22.69 -12.36
N ALA A 28 -3.65 -23.20 -11.65
CA ALA A 28 -3.74 -23.49 -10.22
C ALA A 28 -4.03 -22.22 -9.42
N PHE A 29 -3.24 -21.15 -9.63
CA PHE A 29 -3.40 -19.87 -8.92
C PHE A 29 -4.82 -19.31 -9.05
N PHE A 30 -5.35 -19.20 -10.27
CA PHE A 30 -6.70 -18.67 -10.46
C PHE A 30 -7.79 -19.64 -10.01
N THR A 31 -7.52 -20.95 -9.95
CA THR A 31 -8.46 -21.92 -9.36
C THR A 31 -8.61 -21.64 -7.86
N ASP A 32 -7.50 -21.54 -7.14
CA ASP A 32 -7.48 -21.28 -5.70
C ASP A 32 -8.12 -19.92 -5.37
N LEU A 33 -7.73 -18.87 -6.11
CA LEU A 33 -8.34 -17.54 -5.97
C LEU A 33 -9.86 -17.57 -6.20
N GLY A 34 -10.31 -18.33 -7.19
CA GLY A 34 -11.73 -18.48 -7.45
C GLY A 34 -12.46 -19.17 -6.30
N GLU A 35 -11.86 -20.21 -5.72
CA GLU A 35 -12.42 -20.93 -4.57
C GLU A 35 -12.50 -20.05 -3.32
N GLU A 36 -11.45 -19.27 -3.05
CA GLU A 36 -11.43 -18.29 -1.99
C GLU A 36 -12.54 -17.24 -2.15
N VAL A 37 -12.65 -16.63 -3.35
CA VAL A 37 -13.72 -15.67 -3.66
C VAL A 37 -15.09 -16.30 -3.42
N GLN A 38 -15.31 -17.54 -3.87
CA GLN A 38 -16.59 -18.22 -3.68
C GLN A 38 -16.93 -18.46 -2.21
N ALA A 39 -15.93 -18.83 -1.40
CA ALA A 39 -16.09 -19.02 0.04
C ALA A 39 -16.46 -17.69 0.73
N GLN A 40 -15.70 -16.63 0.47
CA GLN A 40 -15.93 -15.32 1.07
C GLN A 40 -17.28 -14.71 0.65
N VAL A 41 -17.68 -14.87 -0.62
CA VAL A 41 -19.01 -14.44 -1.09
C VAL A 41 -20.10 -15.18 -0.33
N SER A 42 -19.96 -16.49 -0.12
CA SER A 42 -20.95 -17.30 0.57
C SER A 42 -21.11 -16.88 2.04
N ASP A 43 -19.99 -16.61 2.71
CA ASP A 43 -19.99 -16.20 4.12
C ASP A 43 -20.52 -14.78 4.29
N LEU A 44 -20.09 -13.84 3.44
CA LEU A 44 -20.59 -12.46 3.46
C LEU A 44 -22.08 -12.40 3.08
N ALA A 45 -22.53 -13.18 2.08
CA ALA A 45 -23.93 -13.25 1.71
C ALA A 45 -24.80 -13.76 2.88
N ARG A 46 -24.31 -14.75 3.64
CA ARG A 46 -25.00 -15.25 4.84
C ARG A 46 -25.11 -14.17 5.92
N LEU A 47 -24.03 -13.42 6.13
CA LEU A 47 -23.98 -12.31 7.09
C LEU A 47 -24.93 -11.17 6.68
N LEU A 48 -24.91 -10.77 5.41
CA LEU A 48 -25.77 -9.72 4.86
C LEU A 48 -27.26 -10.11 4.83
N ALA A 49 -27.55 -11.38 4.55
CA ALA A 49 -28.92 -11.87 4.56
C ALA A 49 -29.49 -11.84 5.98
N GLY A 50 -28.71 -12.25 6.98
CA GLY A 50 -29.17 -12.39 8.35
C GLY A 50 -30.21 -13.52 8.53
N PRO A 51 -30.75 -13.69 9.75
CA PRO A 51 -31.76 -14.71 10.03
C PRO A 51 -33.09 -14.44 9.31
N ASP A 52 -33.90 -15.49 9.15
CA ASP A 52 -35.22 -15.38 8.51
C ASP A 52 -36.20 -14.59 9.39
N PRO A 53 -36.82 -13.50 8.89
CA PRO A 53 -37.84 -12.77 9.62
C PRO A 53 -39.14 -13.58 9.79
N ALA A 54 -39.77 -13.47 10.96
CA ALA A 54 -40.92 -14.31 11.36
C ALA A 54 -42.19 -14.20 10.47
N ARG A 55 -42.29 -13.18 9.59
CA ARG A 55 -43.42 -12.97 8.67
C ARG A 55 -43.00 -12.83 7.21
N GLU A 56 -41.79 -13.27 6.87
CA GLU A 56 -41.27 -13.20 5.51
C GLU A 56 -41.96 -14.24 4.60
N THR A 57 -42.49 -13.80 3.47
CA THR A 57 -43.00 -14.70 2.43
C THR A 57 -41.85 -15.32 1.65
N TYR A 58 -42.09 -16.46 0.98
CA TYR A 58 -41.07 -17.12 0.16
C TYR A 58 -40.43 -16.18 -0.89
N ARG A 59 -41.23 -15.32 -1.53
CA ARG A 59 -40.72 -14.38 -2.55
C ARG A 59 -39.81 -13.32 -1.94
N GLU A 60 -40.17 -12.80 -0.77
CA GLU A 60 -39.35 -11.84 -0.03
C GLU A 60 -38.03 -12.48 0.41
N LYS A 61 -38.08 -13.73 0.89
CA LYS A 61 -36.87 -14.50 1.22
C LYS A 61 -35.94 -14.66 0.04
N VAL A 62 -36.47 -15.10 -1.10
CA VAL A 62 -35.66 -15.25 -2.33
C VAL A 62 -35.08 -13.90 -2.77
N ALA A 63 -35.84 -12.81 -2.68
CA ALA A 63 -35.34 -11.49 -3.00
C ALA A 63 -34.20 -11.06 -2.06
N ARG A 64 -34.37 -11.20 -0.73
CA ARG A 64 -33.34 -10.89 0.27
C ARG A 64 -32.06 -11.68 0.04
N LEU A 65 -32.16 -13.00 -0.13
CA LEU A 65 -31.00 -13.86 -0.36
C LEU A 65 -30.27 -13.51 -1.66
N ARG A 66 -31.00 -13.21 -2.73
CA ARG A 66 -30.41 -12.78 -4.01
C ARG A 66 -29.71 -11.44 -3.88
N THR A 67 -30.32 -10.46 -3.22
CA THR A 67 -29.70 -9.15 -2.96
C THR A 67 -28.44 -9.30 -2.13
N ALA A 68 -28.49 -10.06 -1.03
CA ALA A 68 -27.33 -10.32 -0.18
C ALA A 68 -26.19 -11.00 -0.95
N THR A 69 -26.51 -11.99 -1.78
CA THR A 69 -25.52 -12.66 -2.64
C THR A 69 -24.88 -11.68 -3.63
N ARG A 70 -25.69 -10.87 -4.31
CA ARG A 70 -25.19 -9.90 -5.28
C ARG A 70 -24.29 -8.85 -4.62
N THR A 71 -24.70 -8.30 -3.47
CA THR A 71 -23.89 -7.34 -2.72
C THR A 71 -22.59 -7.98 -2.24
N ALA A 72 -22.64 -9.22 -1.76
CA ALA A 72 -21.43 -9.94 -1.37
C ALA A 72 -20.48 -10.16 -2.56
N GLU A 73 -21.01 -10.54 -3.73
CA GLU A 73 -20.22 -10.66 -4.96
C GLU A 73 -19.55 -9.34 -5.34
N GLU A 74 -20.29 -8.23 -5.31
CA GLU A 74 -19.76 -6.90 -5.64
C GLU A 74 -18.61 -6.50 -4.69
N VAL A 75 -18.78 -6.72 -3.38
CA VAL A 75 -17.76 -6.39 -2.37
C VAL A 75 -16.51 -7.26 -2.49
N VAL A 76 -16.67 -8.59 -2.54
CA VAL A 76 -15.53 -9.52 -2.56
C VAL A 76 -14.76 -9.40 -3.88
N MET A 77 -15.46 -9.25 -5.01
CA MET A 77 -14.79 -9.05 -6.29
C MET A 77 -14.03 -7.73 -6.33
N ALA A 78 -14.56 -6.65 -5.73
CA ALA A 78 -13.84 -5.39 -5.61
C ALA A 78 -12.53 -5.56 -4.82
N GLN A 79 -12.56 -6.29 -3.71
CA GLN A 79 -11.42 -6.48 -2.83
C GLN A 79 -10.35 -7.42 -3.40
N LEU A 80 -10.77 -8.53 -4.01
CA LEU A 80 -9.84 -9.62 -4.39
C LEU A 80 -9.52 -9.68 -5.88
N VAL A 81 -10.39 -9.15 -6.74
CA VAL A 81 -10.29 -9.34 -8.20
C VAL A 81 -10.07 -8.04 -8.95
N TRP A 82 -10.82 -6.99 -8.62
CA TRP A 82 -10.78 -5.69 -9.30
C TRP A 82 -9.87 -4.66 -8.65
N THR A 83 -9.40 -4.90 -7.42
CA THR A 83 -8.29 -4.11 -6.88
C THR A 83 -7.09 -4.43 -7.77
N PRO A 84 -6.57 -3.46 -8.53
CA PRO A 84 -5.35 -3.71 -9.27
C PRO A 84 -4.29 -4.05 -8.24
N ALA A 85 -3.80 -5.29 -8.26
CA ALA A 85 -2.56 -5.58 -7.59
C ALA A 85 -1.54 -4.55 -8.14
N PRO A 86 -0.78 -3.83 -7.29
CA PRO A 86 0.05 -2.71 -7.72
C PRO A 86 0.85 -3.11 -8.96
N GLU A 87 0.81 -2.32 -10.04
CA GLU A 87 1.35 -2.71 -11.35
C GLU A 87 2.82 -3.16 -11.26
N LEU A 88 3.51 -2.62 -10.27
CA LEU A 88 4.88 -2.92 -9.89
C LEU A 88 4.94 -3.98 -8.78
N THR A 89 5.94 -4.83 -8.86
CA THR A 89 6.40 -5.61 -7.70
C THR A 89 6.90 -4.66 -6.60
N LEU A 90 7.00 -5.15 -5.36
CA LEU A 90 7.53 -4.34 -4.24
C LEU A 90 8.94 -3.80 -4.55
N ALA A 91 9.75 -4.57 -5.27
CA ALA A 91 11.10 -4.18 -5.70
C ALA A 91 11.06 -3.06 -6.76
N GLU A 92 10.19 -3.18 -7.77
CA GLU A 92 10.03 -2.13 -8.79
C GLU A 92 9.41 -0.86 -8.20
N ALA A 93 8.44 -0.99 -7.29
CA ALA A 93 7.85 0.15 -6.58
C ALA A 93 8.88 0.86 -5.70
N ARG A 94 9.80 0.09 -5.09
CA ARG A 94 10.92 0.63 -4.33
C ARG A 94 11.89 1.41 -5.23
N GLU A 95 12.23 0.86 -6.38
CA GLU A 95 13.13 1.52 -7.34
C GLU A 95 12.53 2.82 -7.89
N GLU A 96 11.25 2.83 -8.25
CA GLU A 96 10.55 4.05 -8.69
C GLU A 96 10.47 5.10 -7.57
N TRP A 97 10.20 4.66 -6.34
CA TRP A 97 10.17 5.55 -5.18
C TRP A 97 11.54 6.17 -4.92
N GLU A 98 12.64 5.42 -5.06
CA GLU A 98 14.01 5.95 -4.91
C GLU A 98 14.34 7.00 -5.99
N GLN A 99 13.79 6.86 -7.20
CA GLN A 99 14.00 7.82 -8.29
C GLN A 99 13.20 9.12 -8.12
N THR A 100 12.05 9.06 -7.46
CA THR A 100 11.11 10.19 -7.34
C THR A 100 11.16 10.87 -5.97
N SER A 101 11.71 10.19 -4.96
CA SER A 101 11.79 10.71 -3.60
C SER A 101 12.89 11.76 -3.42
N PRO A 102 12.70 12.71 -2.48
CA PRO A 102 13.76 13.61 -2.05
C PRO A 102 15.02 12.83 -1.66
N THR A 103 16.11 13.09 -2.37
CA THR A 103 17.44 12.49 -2.12
C THR A 103 18.06 13.08 -0.86
N ASP A 104 19.02 12.35 -0.27
CA ASP A 104 19.76 12.81 0.91
C ASP A 104 20.44 14.17 0.71
N GLU A 105 20.77 14.54 -0.53
CA GLU A 105 21.31 15.85 -0.90
C GLU A 105 20.35 17.00 -0.53
N ALA A 106 19.04 16.74 -0.51
CA ALA A 106 18.05 17.72 -0.05
C ALA A 106 18.15 18.02 1.45
N LEU A 107 18.57 17.04 2.27
CA LEU A 107 18.88 17.27 3.68
C LEU A 107 20.22 17.98 3.85
N VAL A 108 21.24 17.62 3.06
CA VAL A 108 22.55 18.32 3.06
C VAL A 108 22.37 19.79 2.73
N SER A 109 21.68 20.09 1.62
CA SER A 109 21.41 21.46 1.17
C SER A 109 20.58 22.25 2.19
N TRP A 110 19.66 21.58 2.88
CA TRP A 110 18.93 22.19 3.98
C TRP A 110 19.86 22.54 5.14
N ALA A 111 20.70 21.60 5.58
CA ALA A 111 21.60 21.81 6.71
C ALA A 111 22.65 22.89 6.44
N GLU A 112 23.29 22.87 5.26
CA GLU A 112 24.24 23.89 4.82
C GLU A 112 23.60 25.29 4.83
N ARG A 113 22.35 25.42 4.37
CA ARG A 113 21.60 26.68 4.43
C ARG A 113 21.34 27.18 5.86
N ILE A 114 21.12 26.27 6.82
CA ILE A 114 20.97 26.65 8.23
C ILE A 114 22.32 27.06 8.83
N GLN A 115 23.42 26.41 8.43
CA GLN A 115 24.77 26.79 8.88
C GLN A 115 25.15 28.20 8.40
N ASP A 116 24.85 28.51 7.13
CA ASP A 116 25.10 29.84 6.56
C ASP A 116 24.23 30.93 7.22
N CYS A 117 23.01 30.57 7.59
CA CYS A 117 22.03 31.49 8.19
C CYS A 117 21.29 30.81 9.36
N PRO A 118 21.85 30.84 10.59
CA PRO A 118 21.25 30.18 11.76
C PRO A 118 19.84 30.67 12.10
N ASP A 119 19.51 31.91 11.76
CA ASP A 119 18.17 32.50 11.94
C ASP A 119 17.08 31.82 11.07
N LEU A 120 17.48 31.02 10.08
CA LEU A 120 16.56 30.20 9.28
C LEU A 120 16.18 28.89 9.98
N MET A 121 16.77 28.59 11.14
CA MET A 121 16.38 27.43 11.93
C MET A 121 14.92 27.63 12.36
N GLY A 122 14.05 26.75 11.88
CA GLY A 122 12.64 26.77 12.24
C GLY A 122 12.44 26.57 13.74
N SER A 123 11.24 26.86 14.21
CA SER A 123 10.79 26.54 15.56
C SER A 123 10.92 25.03 15.86
N THR A 124 10.95 24.66 17.14
CA THR A 124 10.99 23.24 17.56
C THR A 124 9.90 22.41 16.90
N ALA A 125 8.70 22.95 16.74
CA ALA A 125 7.58 22.28 16.08
C ALA A 125 7.83 22.03 14.57
N GLU A 126 8.44 22.98 13.86
CA GLU A 126 8.79 22.82 12.45
C GLU A 126 9.92 21.80 12.25
N LEU A 127 10.87 21.74 13.20
CA LEU A 127 11.93 20.75 13.19
C LEU A 127 11.40 19.34 13.45
N GLU A 128 10.45 19.18 14.38
CA GLU A 128 9.74 17.92 14.59
C GLU A 128 8.95 17.47 13.36
N ASP A 129 8.27 18.39 12.67
CA ASP A 129 7.53 18.08 11.45
C ASP A 129 8.47 17.63 10.32
N LYS A 130 9.62 18.30 10.20
CA LYS A 130 10.67 17.89 9.26
C LYS A 130 11.25 16.53 9.61
N ALA A 131 11.48 16.24 10.89
CA ALA A 131 11.95 14.95 11.37
C ALA A 131 10.95 13.84 11.03
N LYS A 132 9.64 14.06 11.26
CA LYS A 132 8.56 13.15 10.84
C LYS A 132 8.52 12.92 9.34
N THR A 133 8.69 13.98 8.55
CA THR A 133 8.70 13.90 7.08
C THR A 133 9.84 13.03 6.57
N TRP A 134 11.01 13.15 7.20
CA TRP A 134 12.20 12.40 6.84
C TRP A 134 12.31 11.05 7.56
N ALA A 135 11.39 10.71 8.46
CA ALA A 135 11.42 9.54 9.32
C ALA A 135 12.74 9.41 10.13
N VAL A 136 13.28 10.54 10.57
CA VAL A 136 14.47 10.65 11.45
C VAL A 136 14.07 11.31 12.77
N THR A 137 14.98 11.36 13.74
CA THR A 137 14.71 12.04 15.01
C THR A 137 15.04 13.55 14.92
N PRO A 138 14.39 14.40 15.72
CA PRO A 138 14.76 15.81 15.87
C PRO A 138 16.23 15.99 16.22
N GLU A 139 16.77 15.15 17.11
CA GLU A 139 18.17 15.18 17.55
C GLU A 139 19.13 14.90 16.40
N PHE A 140 18.74 14.03 15.45
CA PHE A 140 19.52 13.74 14.26
C PHE A 140 19.61 14.97 13.34
N LEU A 141 18.51 15.70 13.16
CA LEU A 141 18.50 16.93 12.37
C LEU A 141 19.32 18.05 13.03
N THR A 142 19.25 18.18 14.34
CA THR A 142 20.10 19.13 15.08
C THR A 142 21.58 18.77 14.93
N SER A 143 21.94 17.51 15.13
CA SER A 143 23.33 17.03 14.98
C SER A 143 23.85 17.22 13.56
N LEU A 144 23.00 17.06 12.54
CA LEU A 144 23.34 17.29 11.14
C LEU A 144 23.70 18.75 10.86
N VAL A 145 22.98 19.71 11.47
CA VAL A 145 23.25 21.15 11.33
C VAL A 145 24.48 21.58 12.13
N GLU A 146 24.71 20.97 13.30
CA GLU A 146 25.88 21.26 14.15
C GLU A 146 27.18 20.64 13.60
N ALA A 147 27.08 19.62 12.74
CA ALA A 147 28.24 18.95 12.17
C ALA A 147 29.07 19.88 11.28
N GLU A 148 30.39 19.87 11.44
CA GLU A 148 31.32 20.72 10.65
C GLU A 148 31.12 20.56 9.13
N ILE A 149 30.78 19.36 8.67
CA ILE A 149 30.46 19.07 7.26
C ILE A 149 29.20 18.19 7.22
N PRO A 150 28.00 18.75 6.95
CA PRO A 150 26.75 17.99 6.96
C PRO A 150 26.75 16.78 6.01
N ARG A 151 27.37 16.93 4.84
CA ARG A 151 27.54 15.86 3.86
C ARG A 151 28.34 14.67 4.41
N ARG A 152 29.39 14.96 5.18
CA ARG A 152 30.22 13.92 5.82
C ARG A 152 29.45 13.22 6.93
N PHE A 153 28.70 13.98 7.73
CA PHE A 153 27.85 13.42 8.77
C PHE A 153 26.81 12.44 8.21
N LEU A 154 26.13 12.79 7.10
CA LEU A 154 25.20 11.84 6.46
C LEU A 154 25.91 10.61 5.88
N ALA A 155 27.11 10.78 5.32
CA ALA A 155 27.90 9.65 4.82
C ALA A 155 28.29 8.67 5.95
N GLU A 156 28.58 9.18 7.15
CA GLU A 156 28.85 8.38 8.34
C GLU A 156 27.57 7.73 8.93
N ASN A 157 26.40 8.30 8.66
CA ASN A 157 25.09 7.84 9.14
C ASN A 157 24.20 7.21 8.04
N GLN A 158 24.80 6.63 7.00
CA GLN A 158 24.05 6.03 5.88
C GLN A 158 23.06 4.93 6.31
N ALA A 159 23.38 4.17 7.37
CA ALA A 159 22.48 3.14 7.89
C ALA A 159 21.15 3.74 8.38
N THR A 160 21.22 4.83 9.16
CA THR A 160 20.06 5.56 9.66
C THR A 160 19.21 6.12 8.51
N MET A 161 19.86 6.65 7.46
CA MET A 161 19.17 7.16 6.28
C MET A 161 18.50 6.04 5.47
N ALA A 162 19.11 4.86 5.35
CA ALA A 162 18.52 3.70 4.68
C ALA A 162 17.30 3.15 5.43
N GLU A 163 17.34 3.12 6.77
CA GLU A 163 16.21 2.75 7.61
C GLU A 163 15.07 3.76 7.48
N ALA A 164 15.38 5.06 7.57
CA ALA A 164 14.42 6.14 7.41
C ALA A 164 13.75 6.13 6.02
N ALA A 165 14.52 5.89 4.96
CA ALA A 165 14.01 5.72 3.61
C ALA A 165 13.05 4.53 3.50
N THR A 166 13.38 3.42 4.15
CA THR A 166 12.51 2.24 4.20
C THR A 166 11.20 2.54 4.93
N LEU A 167 11.24 3.25 6.06
CA LEU A 167 10.04 3.67 6.78
C LEU A 167 9.15 4.62 5.96
N ARG A 168 9.75 5.56 5.23
CA ARG A 168 9.02 6.46 4.33
C ARG A 168 8.35 5.70 3.18
N PHE A 169 9.06 4.75 2.57
CA PHE A 169 8.50 3.87 1.54
C PHE A 169 7.31 3.05 2.07
N LEU A 170 7.46 2.43 3.25
CA LEU A 170 6.38 1.65 3.86
C LEU A 170 5.14 2.48 4.21
N ARG A 171 5.29 3.78 4.46
CA ARG A 171 4.15 4.69 4.66
C ARG A 171 3.35 4.91 3.38
N GLU A 172 4.01 4.91 2.23
CA GLU A 172 3.39 5.19 0.93
C GLU A 172 2.69 3.95 0.35
N VAL A 173 3.18 2.75 0.68
CA VAL A 173 2.66 1.47 0.18
C VAL A 173 1.47 0.93 1.01
N ARG A 174 1.13 1.56 2.14
CA ARG A 174 0.09 1.13 3.07
C ARG A 174 -1.28 1.73 2.76
#